data_AF-A0A1F1SHL1-F1
#
_entry.id   AF-A0A1F1SHL1-F1
#
_cell.length_a   1.000
_cell.length_b   1.000
_cell.length_c   1.000
_cell.angle_alpha   90.00
_cell.angle_beta   90.00
_cell.angle_gamma   90.00
#
_symmetry.space_group_name_H-M   'P 1'
#
loop_
_entity.id
_entity.type
_entity.pdbx_description
1 polymer ?
#
loop_
_entity_poly.entity_id
_entity_poly.type
_entity_poly.pdbx_seq_one_letter_code
_entity_poly.pdbx_strand_id
1 'polypeptide(L)'
;MKRQTLAALITSAFVLAACNGQQQASQQPAAQGTQTTASSTPSAPDVAPQTAEADVPVDQLPVIDAVMTHAPEVPPPVNRDHAALVKVKMETIEKTMKMADGVDYTYWTFNGDVPGQMIRVREGDTVEVEFSNNPNSTVPHNVDFHASTGPGGGAAATFTAPGRTSTFRWKALQAGLYIYHCAVAPVGMHIGNGMYGLVLVEPKEGLPKVDKEFYIVQGDFYTKGKYGEPGLQPFDMDKAIREDADYVVFNGHVGAIAGDNALKAKVGETVRMYVGNGGPNLVSSFHVIGEIFDKVYVEGGKLINENVQSTLIPAGGAAMIEFKVDIPGSFTIVDHSIFRAFNKGALGQLVVEGEDHPEVMTKKLSDEAYKGTGAAAGAASGASGASAPAAPASSASGSSNPYGGEEGH
;
A
#
# COMPACT_ATOMS: atom_id res chain seq x y z
N MET A 1 34.84 -48.15 27.42
CA MET A 1 34.87 -48.67 28.81
C MET A 1 34.05 -47.73 29.69
N LYS A 2 33.05 -48.28 30.40
CA LYS A 2 32.34 -47.82 31.63
C LYS A 2 31.67 -46.43 31.60
N ARG A 3 30.32 -46.36 31.51
CA ARG A 3 29.30 -46.23 32.61
C ARG A 3 29.57 -45.00 33.49
N GLN A 4 28.66 -44.02 33.61
CA GLN A 4 27.42 -44.13 34.41
C GLN A 4 26.33 -43.11 34.04
N THR A 5 25.12 -43.52 34.41
CA THR A 5 23.75 -43.02 34.25
C THR A 5 23.42 -41.77 35.08
N LEU A 6 22.52 -40.90 34.59
CA LEU A 6 21.47 -40.30 35.42
C LEU A 6 20.27 -39.85 34.56
N ALA A 7 19.09 -40.38 34.88
CA ALA A 7 17.80 -40.01 34.34
C ALA A 7 17.07 -39.11 35.36
N ALA A 8 16.35 -38.09 34.91
CA ALA A 8 15.43 -37.32 35.73
C ALA A 8 14.09 -37.17 35.01
N LEU A 9 13.06 -37.83 35.57
CA LEU A 9 11.64 -37.62 35.26
C LEU A 9 11.18 -36.31 35.94
N ILE A 10 10.39 -35.50 35.24
CA ILE A 10 9.55 -34.47 35.84
C ILE A 10 8.11 -34.75 35.45
N THR A 11 7.35 -35.26 36.41
CA THR A 11 5.88 -35.37 36.39
C THR A 11 5.29 -34.20 37.17
N SER A 12 4.53 -33.34 36.49
CA SER A 12 3.78 -32.25 37.12
C SER A 12 2.35 -32.72 37.41
N ALA A 13 2.01 -32.79 38.69
CA ALA A 13 0.67 -33.14 39.18
C ALA A 13 -0.24 -31.90 39.19
N PHE A 14 -1.41 -32.03 38.57
CA PHE A 14 -2.56 -31.13 38.72
C PHE A 14 -3.26 -31.41 40.06
N VAL A 15 -3.53 -30.36 40.84
CA VAL A 15 -4.42 -30.43 42.02
C VAL A 15 -5.65 -29.57 41.76
N LEU A 16 -6.82 -30.21 41.69
CA LEU A 16 -8.14 -29.59 41.76
C LEU A 16 -8.45 -29.20 43.21
N ALA A 17 -8.95 -27.98 43.42
CA ALA A 17 -9.68 -27.60 44.63
C ALA A 17 -11.03 -26.99 44.24
N ALA A 18 -12.09 -27.67 44.66
CA ALA A 18 -13.49 -27.26 44.50
C ALA A 18 -13.99 -26.56 45.77
N CYS A 19 -14.91 -25.60 45.63
CA CYS A 19 -15.81 -25.14 46.69
C CYS A 19 -17.16 -24.71 46.08
N ASN A 20 -18.22 -25.50 46.35
CA ASN A 20 -19.61 -25.03 46.48
C ASN A 20 -19.65 -24.00 47.64
N GLY A 21 -20.50 -22.96 47.71
CA GLY A 21 -21.86 -22.77 47.26
C GLY A 21 -22.71 -22.48 48.50
N GLN A 22 -23.23 -21.25 48.65
CA GLN A 22 -24.38 -20.97 49.53
C GLN A 22 -25.10 -19.67 49.14
N GLN A 23 -26.41 -19.82 48.91
CA GLN A 23 -27.39 -18.77 48.64
C GLN A 23 -27.71 -17.96 49.90
N GLN A 24 -28.00 -16.66 49.74
CA GLN A 24 -28.78 -15.88 50.70
C GLN A 24 -29.88 -15.11 49.97
N ALA A 25 -31.11 -15.36 50.41
CA ALA A 25 -32.34 -14.68 50.00
C ALA A 25 -32.63 -13.48 50.93
N SER A 26 -33.15 -12.39 50.38
CA SER A 26 -33.95 -11.39 51.10
C SER A 26 -34.86 -10.69 50.08
N GLN A 27 -36.16 -11.03 50.09
CA GLN A 27 -37.28 -10.30 50.72
C GLN A 27 -37.75 -9.06 49.94
N GLN A 28 -38.96 -9.19 49.41
CA GLN A 28 -39.78 -8.18 48.76
C GLN A 28 -40.66 -7.44 49.79
N PRO A 29 -40.98 -6.16 49.55
CA PRO A 29 -42.25 -5.60 50.01
C PRO A 29 -43.14 -5.14 48.86
N ALA A 30 -44.44 -5.09 49.18
CA ALA A 30 -45.58 -4.93 48.29
C ALA A 30 -45.88 -3.48 47.87
N ALA A 31 -46.80 -3.40 46.91
CA ALA A 31 -47.22 -2.25 46.12
C ALA A 31 -47.93 -1.12 46.88
N GLN A 32 -47.78 0.10 46.35
CA GLN A 32 -48.81 1.15 46.40
C GLN A 32 -48.92 1.80 45.02
N GLY A 33 -50.15 1.91 44.52
CA GLY A 33 -50.46 2.45 43.21
C GLY A 33 -50.59 3.97 43.20
N THR A 34 -50.32 4.57 42.05
CA THR A 34 -50.88 5.86 41.67
C THR A 34 -50.97 5.92 40.14
N GLN A 35 -52.18 6.07 39.61
CA GLN A 35 -52.44 6.33 38.20
C GLN A 35 -52.08 7.79 37.88
N THR A 36 -51.34 8.04 36.79
CA THR A 36 -51.58 9.22 35.93
C THR A 36 -50.92 9.08 34.55
N THR A 37 -51.76 9.27 33.53
CA THR A 37 -51.53 9.88 32.21
C THR A 37 -50.53 9.27 31.21
N ALA A 38 -51.11 8.83 30.10
CA ALA A 38 -50.44 8.54 28.84
C ALA A 38 -49.56 9.71 28.36
N SER A 39 -48.33 9.40 27.97
CA SER A 39 -47.48 10.25 27.15
C SER A 39 -46.91 9.43 26.00
N SER A 40 -47.19 9.90 24.80
CA SER A 40 -46.78 9.40 23.49
C SER A 40 -45.32 8.96 23.40
N THR A 41 -45.12 7.72 22.94
CA THR A 41 -43.86 7.22 22.39
C THR A 41 -43.43 8.08 21.19
N PRO A 42 -42.17 8.55 21.10
CA PRO A 42 -41.67 9.12 19.87
C PRO A 42 -41.48 8.00 18.85
N SER A 43 -42.12 8.12 17.70
CA SER A 43 -41.87 7.25 16.55
C SER A 43 -40.39 7.33 16.16
N ALA A 44 -39.75 6.16 16.05
CA ALA A 44 -38.45 6.03 15.40
C ALA A 44 -38.55 6.57 13.96
N PRO A 45 -37.53 7.27 13.44
CA PRO A 45 -37.53 7.70 12.05
C PRO A 45 -37.50 6.48 11.13
N ASP A 46 -38.34 6.50 10.11
CA ASP A 46 -38.41 5.54 9.01
C ASP A 46 -37.01 5.26 8.46
N VAL A 47 -36.54 4.03 8.66
CA VAL A 47 -35.41 3.48 7.92
C VAL A 47 -35.93 3.15 6.52
N ALA A 48 -35.53 3.96 5.53
CA ALA A 48 -35.76 3.67 4.13
C ALA A 48 -35.26 2.26 3.77
N PRO A 49 -35.94 1.51 2.88
CA PRO A 49 -35.61 0.12 2.61
C PRO A 49 -34.28 0.01 1.84
N GLN A 50 -33.22 -0.43 2.52
CA GLN A 50 -31.92 -0.80 1.90
C GLN A 50 -31.92 -2.22 1.27
N THR A 51 -33.08 -2.85 1.07
CA THR A 51 -33.19 -4.32 0.98
C THR A 51 -33.38 -4.93 -0.40
N ALA A 52 -33.27 -4.21 -1.52
CA ALA A 52 -33.61 -4.82 -2.82
C ALA A 52 -32.48 -5.63 -3.50
N GLU A 53 -31.21 -5.21 -3.42
CA GLU A 53 -30.10 -5.88 -4.15
C GLU A 53 -29.35 -6.95 -3.33
N ALA A 54 -29.42 -6.88 -1.99
CA ALA A 54 -28.64 -7.77 -1.14
C ALA A 54 -29.11 -9.24 -1.18
N ASP A 55 -30.33 -9.49 -1.65
CA ASP A 55 -31.00 -10.79 -1.55
C ASP A 55 -31.15 -11.54 -2.89
N VAL A 56 -30.58 -11.04 -3.99
CA VAL A 56 -30.61 -11.76 -5.28
C VAL A 56 -29.76 -13.03 -5.20
N PRO A 57 -30.33 -14.23 -5.45
CA PRO A 57 -29.58 -15.47 -5.48
C PRO A 57 -28.43 -15.44 -6.50
N VAL A 58 -27.27 -16.01 -6.17
CA VAL A 58 -26.05 -15.93 -7.00
C VAL A 58 -26.24 -16.54 -8.40
N ASP A 59 -27.08 -17.56 -8.52
CA ASP A 59 -27.42 -18.22 -9.79
C ASP A 59 -28.30 -17.35 -10.72
N GLN A 60 -28.83 -16.24 -10.21
CA GLN A 60 -29.62 -15.26 -10.97
C GLN A 60 -28.80 -14.00 -11.32
N LEU A 61 -27.58 -13.86 -10.80
CA LEU A 61 -26.73 -12.71 -11.11
C LEU A 61 -26.14 -12.81 -12.52
N PRO A 62 -26.05 -11.70 -13.27
CA PRO A 62 -25.28 -11.69 -14.50
C PRO A 62 -23.82 -12.01 -14.21
N VAL A 63 -23.21 -12.87 -15.02
CA VAL A 63 -21.82 -13.28 -14.87
C VAL A 63 -20.93 -12.37 -15.69
N ILE A 64 -19.88 -11.84 -15.08
CA ILE A 64 -18.92 -10.92 -15.69
C ILE A 64 -17.51 -11.43 -15.40
N ASP A 65 -16.64 -11.50 -16.41
CA ASP A 65 -15.22 -11.73 -16.18
C ASP A 65 -14.55 -10.41 -15.76
N ALA A 66 -13.78 -10.44 -14.67
CA ALA A 66 -13.11 -9.25 -14.15
C ALA A 66 -12.08 -8.71 -15.15
N VAL A 67 -12.10 -7.40 -15.36
CA VAL A 67 -10.98 -6.68 -15.97
C VAL A 67 -10.01 -6.35 -14.83
N MET A 68 -8.81 -6.91 -14.88
CA MET A 68 -7.75 -6.64 -13.92
C MET A 68 -6.54 -6.03 -14.63
N THR A 69 -5.80 -5.17 -13.94
CA THR A 69 -4.67 -4.44 -14.53
C THR A 69 -3.40 -4.64 -13.72
N HIS A 70 -2.25 -4.67 -14.39
CA HIS A 70 -0.96 -4.54 -13.70
C HIS A 70 -0.74 -3.11 -13.26
N ALA A 71 -0.01 -2.91 -12.17
CA ALA A 71 0.41 -1.57 -11.76
C ALA A 71 1.33 -0.95 -12.84
N PRO A 72 1.25 0.37 -13.08
CA PRO A 72 0.45 1.35 -12.36
C PRO A 72 -0.96 1.61 -12.93
N GLU A 73 -1.45 0.76 -13.84
CA GLU A 73 -2.78 0.92 -14.44
C GLU A 73 -3.90 0.49 -13.49
N VAL A 74 -5.08 1.09 -13.65
CA VAL A 74 -6.29 0.84 -12.86
C VAL A 74 -7.39 0.30 -13.79
N PRO A 75 -8.20 -0.71 -13.37
CA PRO A 75 -9.30 -1.17 -14.20
C PRO A 75 -10.33 -0.05 -14.42
N PRO A 76 -11.05 -0.03 -15.55
CA PRO A 76 -12.04 1.01 -15.83
C PRO A 76 -13.16 1.01 -14.77
N PRO A 77 -13.83 2.16 -14.53
CA PRO A 77 -14.99 2.23 -13.64
C PRO A 77 -16.06 1.19 -13.98
N VAL A 78 -16.67 0.60 -12.97
CA VAL A 78 -17.60 -0.54 -13.14
C VAL A 78 -18.78 -0.18 -14.05
N ASN A 79 -19.24 1.08 -14.03
CA ASN A 79 -20.30 1.63 -14.90
C ASN A 79 -21.56 0.76 -14.95
N ARG A 80 -22.02 0.31 -13.78
CA ARG A 80 -23.14 -0.62 -13.64
C ARG A 80 -23.96 -0.30 -12.40
N ASP A 81 -25.26 -0.47 -12.49
CA ASP A 81 -26.25 -0.06 -11.48
C ASP A 81 -26.90 -1.22 -10.71
N HIS A 82 -26.43 -2.45 -10.95
CA HIS A 82 -26.93 -3.68 -10.35
C HIS A 82 -25.76 -4.54 -9.82
N ALA A 83 -26.03 -5.58 -9.02
CA ALA A 83 -25.02 -6.56 -8.60
C ALA A 83 -24.73 -7.61 -9.70
N ALA A 84 -23.54 -8.20 -9.70
CA ALA A 84 -23.11 -9.28 -10.61
C ALA A 84 -22.34 -10.40 -9.88
N LEU A 85 -22.19 -11.54 -10.55
CA LEU A 85 -21.17 -12.54 -10.24
C LEU A 85 -19.91 -12.21 -11.04
N VAL A 86 -18.92 -11.61 -10.39
CA VAL A 86 -17.65 -11.20 -11.01
C VAL A 86 -16.63 -12.32 -10.85
N LYS A 87 -16.15 -12.88 -11.96
CA LYS A 87 -15.15 -13.95 -12.01
C LYS A 87 -13.75 -13.37 -12.06
N VAL A 88 -12.95 -13.71 -11.07
CA VAL A 88 -11.56 -13.30 -10.92
C VAL A 88 -10.66 -14.52 -11.07
N LYS A 89 -9.64 -14.43 -11.91
CA LYS A 89 -8.63 -15.49 -12.07
C LYS A 89 -7.29 -15.02 -11.53
N MET A 90 -6.73 -15.77 -10.60
CA MET A 90 -5.43 -15.47 -10.01
C MET A 90 -4.52 -16.68 -10.14
N GLU A 91 -3.28 -16.45 -10.54
CA GLU A 91 -2.21 -17.42 -10.54
C GLU A 91 -1.08 -16.93 -9.61
N THR A 92 -0.58 -17.80 -8.75
CA THR A 92 0.62 -17.49 -7.97
C THR A 92 1.85 -18.03 -8.66
N ILE A 93 2.87 -17.18 -8.79
CA ILE A 93 4.11 -17.47 -9.52
C ILE A 93 5.30 -17.02 -8.68
N GLU A 94 6.19 -17.96 -8.37
CA GLU A 94 7.52 -17.68 -7.80
C GLU A 94 8.52 -17.45 -8.95
N LYS A 95 9.17 -16.28 -9.00
CA LYS A 95 10.10 -15.94 -10.08
C LYS A 95 11.17 -14.95 -9.66
N THR A 96 12.32 -15.05 -10.30
CA THR A 96 13.41 -14.07 -10.13
C THR A 96 13.15 -12.86 -11.00
N MET A 97 13.20 -11.67 -10.40
CA MET A 97 13.12 -10.38 -11.09
C MET A 97 14.15 -9.41 -10.51
N LYS A 98 14.39 -8.32 -11.21
CA LYS A 98 15.29 -7.24 -10.78
C LYS A 98 14.65 -6.48 -9.60
N MET A 99 15.39 -6.28 -8.51
CA MET A 99 15.01 -5.37 -7.40
C MET A 99 15.62 -3.98 -7.61
N ALA A 100 16.89 -3.94 -8.00
CA ALA A 100 17.64 -2.72 -8.28
C ALA A 100 18.71 -3.01 -9.33
N ASP A 101 19.46 -2.00 -9.78
CA ASP A 101 20.56 -2.19 -10.73
C ASP A 101 21.58 -3.22 -10.22
N GLY A 102 21.72 -4.32 -10.95
CA GLY A 102 22.62 -5.43 -10.60
C GLY A 102 22.14 -6.32 -9.45
N VAL A 103 20.95 -6.09 -8.89
CA VAL A 103 20.40 -6.85 -7.77
C VAL A 103 19.14 -7.59 -8.20
N ASP A 104 19.17 -8.91 -8.10
CA ASP A 104 18.04 -9.79 -8.38
C ASP A 104 17.41 -10.29 -7.08
N TYR A 105 16.12 -10.60 -7.12
CA TYR A 105 15.37 -11.13 -5.98
C TYR A 105 14.36 -12.18 -6.44
N THR A 106 14.15 -13.23 -5.64
CA THR A 106 13.09 -14.21 -5.91
C THR A 106 11.79 -13.72 -5.29
N TYR A 107 10.92 -13.17 -6.13
CA TYR A 107 9.60 -12.72 -5.74
C TYR A 107 8.61 -13.86 -5.76
N TRP A 108 7.64 -13.76 -4.86
CA TRP A 108 6.41 -14.55 -4.91
C TRP A 108 5.28 -13.59 -5.25
N THR A 109 4.57 -13.88 -6.33
CA THR A 109 3.69 -12.89 -6.98
C THR A 109 2.29 -13.42 -7.16
N PHE A 110 1.32 -12.51 -7.23
CA PHE A 110 0.02 -12.78 -7.84
C PHE A 110 0.06 -12.27 -9.28
N ASN A 111 -0.18 -13.14 -10.26
CA ASN A 111 -0.17 -12.88 -11.69
C ASN A 111 1.18 -12.38 -12.25
N GLY A 112 2.30 -12.71 -11.60
CA GLY A 112 3.62 -12.58 -12.20
C GLY A 112 4.37 -11.26 -11.96
N ASP A 113 3.82 -10.34 -11.16
CA ASP A 113 4.47 -9.09 -10.78
C ASP A 113 4.08 -8.62 -9.36
N VAL A 114 4.70 -7.53 -8.88
CA VAL A 114 4.43 -6.91 -7.57
C VAL A 114 4.09 -5.42 -7.74
N PRO A 115 2.94 -4.95 -7.23
CA PRO A 115 1.88 -5.75 -6.60
C PRO A 115 1.18 -6.67 -7.61
N GLY A 116 0.37 -7.59 -7.10
CA GLY A 116 -0.59 -8.32 -7.91
C GLY A 116 -1.56 -7.38 -8.63
N GLN A 117 -2.20 -7.89 -9.67
CA GLN A 117 -3.13 -7.12 -10.48
C GLN A 117 -4.26 -6.50 -9.64
N MET A 118 -4.64 -5.27 -9.95
CA MET A 118 -5.74 -4.58 -9.26
C MET A 118 -7.08 -5.18 -9.69
N ILE A 119 -7.94 -5.43 -8.71
CA ILE A 119 -9.31 -5.90 -8.92
C ILE A 119 -10.25 -4.72 -8.65
N ARG A 120 -11.28 -4.53 -9.49
CA ARG A 120 -12.29 -3.49 -9.32
C ARG A 120 -13.68 -4.09 -9.45
N VAL A 121 -14.48 -3.97 -8.40
CA VAL A 121 -15.84 -4.51 -8.29
C VAL A 121 -16.77 -3.46 -7.68
N ARG A 122 -18.08 -3.69 -7.70
CA ARG A 122 -19.06 -2.82 -7.05
C ARG A 122 -19.54 -3.44 -5.74
N GLU A 123 -19.85 -2.60 -4.76
CA GLU A 123 -20.55 -3.00 -3.55
C GLU A 123 -21.83 -3.78 -3.90
N GLY A 124 -21.96 -4.96 -3.30
CA GLY A 124 -23.04 -5.92 -3.56
C GLY A 124 -22.70 -7.02 -4.55
N ASP A 125 -21.60 -6.90 -5.32
CA ASP A 125 -21.16 -7.97 -6.23
C ASP A 125 -20.77 -9.23 -5.43
N THR A 126 -21.02 -10.40 -6.04
CA THR A 126 -20.42 -11.66 -5.60
C THR A 126 -19.17 -11.89 -6.43
N VAL A 127 -18.02 -12.06 -5.79
CA VAL A 127 -16.73 -12.31 -6.44
C VAL A 127 -16.44 -13.80 -6.37
N GLU A 128 -16.33 -14.46 -7.52
CA GLU A 128 -15.85 -15.83 -7.65
C GLU A 128 -14.37 -15.82 -8.03
N VAL A 129 -13.52 -16.37 -7.16
CA VAL A 129 -12.07 -16.43 -7.39
C VAL A 129 -11.70 -17.85 -7.80
N GLU A 130 -11.12 -17.98 -9.00
CA GLU A 130 -10.38 -19.16 -9.45
C GLU A 130 -8.90 -18.91 -9.17
N PHE A 131 -8.39 -19.55 -8.10
CA PHE A 131 -7.05 -19.33 -7.58
C PHE A 131 -6.16 -20.53 -7.89
N SER A 132 -5.17 -20.33 -8.76
CA SER A 132 -4.22 -21.35 -9.18
C SER A 132 -2.84 -21.09 -8.59
N ASN A 133 -2.11 -22.15 -8.26
CA ASN A 133 -0.71 -22.07 -7.90
C ASN A 133 0.13 -22.76 -8.97
N ASN A 134 1.07 -22.02 -9.56
CA ASN A 134 1.90 -22.53 -10.65
C ASN A 134 2.59 -23.84 -10.23
N PRO A 135 2.68 -24.86 -11.11
CA PRO A 135 3.33 -26.13 -10.77
C PRO A 135 4.82 -26.01 -10.42
N ASN A 136 5.47 -24.92 -10.80
CA ASN A 136 6.88 -24.66 -10.47
C ASN A 136 7.08 -23.95 -9.12
N SER A 137 5.99 -23.51 -8.46
CA SER A 137 6.08 -22.93 -7.12
C SER A 137 6.60 -23.98 -6.13
N THR A 138 7.38 -23.54 -5.15
CA THR A 138 8.01 -24.39 -4.15
C THR A 138 7.16 -24.57 -2.90
N VAL A 139 6.23 -23.64 -2.64
CA VAL A 139 5.35 -23.65 -1.46
C VAL A 139 3.89 -23.47 -1.84
N PRO A 140 2.94 -23.89 -0.98
CA PRO A 140 1.54 -23.53 -1.14
C PRO A 140 1.34 -22.01 -1.01
N HIS A 141 0.30 -21.52 -1.66
CA HIS A 141 -0.13 -20.14 -1.56
C HIS A 141 -1.65 -20.08 -1.36
N ASN A 142 -2.13 -18.94 -0.87
CA ASN A 142 -3.54 -18.62 -0.74
C ASN A 142 -3.73 -17.11 -0.84
N VAL A 143 -4.95 -16.63 -0.60
CA VAL A 143 -5.24 -15.20 -0.56
C VAL A 143 -6.25 -14.87 0.54
N ASP A 144 -5.89 -13.87 1.33
CA ASP A 144 -6.74 -13.13 2.26
C ASP A 144 -7.13 -11.81 1.60
N PHE A 145 -8.42 -11.60 1.37
CA PHE A 145 -8.98 -10.34 0.92
C PHE A 145 -9.55 -9.57 2.10
N HIS A 146 -9.00 -8.38 2.39
CA HIS A 146 -9.58 -7.50 3.42
C HIS A 146 -10.96 -6.98 3.02
N ALA A 147 -11.30 -7.01 1.73
CA ALA A 147 -12.64 -6.71 1.22
C ALA A 147 -13.69 -7.79 1.55
N SER A 148 -13.26 -8.99 1.95
CA SER A 148 -14.16 -10.12 2.18
C SER A 148 -14.50 -10.28 3.67
N THR A 149 -15.76 -10.56 3.97
CA THR A 149 -16.21 -10.88 5.32
C THR A 149 -16.30 -12.39 5.51
N GLY A 150 -15.34 -12.97 6.23
CA GLY A 150 -15.30 -14.40 6.52
C GLY A 150 -13.98 -14.84 7.14
N PRO A 151 -13.84 -16.11 7.54
CA PRO A 151 -12.62 -16.63 8.16
C PRO A 151 -11.38 -16.40 7.29
N GLY A 152 -10.40 -15.67 7.83
CA GLY A 152 -9.12 -15.35 7.17
C GLY A 152 -9.27 -14.67 5.81
N GLY A 153 -10.37 -13.96 5.57
CA GLY A 153 -10.65 -13.28 4.30
C GLY A 153 -10.60 -14.19 3.06
N GLY A 154 -10.88 -15.49 3.22
CA GLY A 154 -10.79 -16.48 2.13
C GLY A 154 -9.54 -17.36 2.17
N ALA A 155 -8.56 -17.07 3.02
CA ALA A 155 -7.28 -17.79 3.11
C ALA A 155 -7.44 -19.31 3.31
N ALA A 156 -8.39 -19.74 4.14
CA ALA A 156 -8.66 -21.16 4.36
C ALA A 156 -9.29 -21.84 3.14
N ALA A 157 -10.15 -21.12 2.40
CA ALA A 157 -10.82 -21.63 1.20
C ALA A 157 -9.87 -21.68 -0.02
N THR A 158 -8.83 -20.85 -0.01
CA THR A 158 -7.87 -20.69 -1.11
C THR A 158 -6.51 -21.30 -0.83
N PHE A 159 -6.37 -22.17 0.18
CA PHE A 159 -5.13 -22.92 0.35
C PHE A 159 -4.87 -23.83 -0.85
N THR A 160 -3.82 -23.51 -1.63
CA THR A 160 -3.57 -24.13 -2.93
C THR A 160 -2.10 -24.55 -3.04
N ALA A 161 -1.86 -25.86 -3.00
CA ALA A 161 -0.55 -26.44 -3.26
C ALA A 161 -0.11 -26.22 -4.72
N PRO A 162 1.20 -26.27 -5.03
CA PRO A 162 1.69 -26.14 -6.40
C PRO A 162 1.00 -27.10 -7.38
N GLY A 163 0.62 -26.58 -8.55
CA GLY A 163 -0.06 -27.34 -9.61
C GLY A 163 -1.55 -27.61 -9.34
N ARG A 164 -2.16 -26.92 -8.38
CA ARG A 164 -3.58 -27.04 -8.03
C ARG A 164 -4.33 -25.72 -8.29
N THR A 165 -5.65 -25.84 -8.34
CA THR A 165 -6.58 -24.71 -8.41
C THR A 165 -7.64 -24.88 -7.34
N SER A 166 -7.93 -23.81 -6.60
CA SER A 166 -9.03 -23.70 -5.63
C SER A 166 -10.03 -22.66 -6.11
N THR A 167 -11.31 -22.86 -5.82
CA THR A 167 -12.36 -21.89 -6.15
C THR A 167 -13.16 -21.52 -4.90
N PHE A 168 -13.44 -20.23 -4.72
CA PHE A 168 -14.31 -19.76 -3.65
C PHE A 168 -15.07 -18.51 -4.08
N ARG A 169 -16.14 -18.20 -3.34
CA ARG A 169 -16.94 -16.99 -3.55
C ARG A 169 -17.04 -16.19 -2.28
N TRP A 170 -17.07 -14.87 -2.41
CA TRP A 170 -17.41 -13.92 -1.35
C TRP A 170 -18.26 -12.79 -1.90
N LYS A 171 -19.03 -12.13 -1.04
CA LYS A 171 -19.82 -10.95 -1.41
C LYS A 171 -19.10 -9.69 -0.95
N ALA A 172 -18.98 -8.69 -1.82
CA ALA A 172 -18.38 -7.40 -1.51
C ALA A 172 -19.39 -6.55 -0.72
N LEU A 173 -19.38 -6.68 0.61
CA LEU A 173 -20.40 -6.09 1.47
C LEU A 173 -20.19 -4.59 1.73
N GLN A 174 -18.95 -4.09 1.62
CA GLN A 174 -18.60 -2.72 1.98
C GLN A 174 -17.71 -2.11 0.89
N ALA A 175 -18.04 -0.88 0.51
CA ALA A 175 -17.20 -0.08 -0.36
C ALA A 175 -15.91 0.38 0.35
N GLY A 176 -14.82 0.49 -0.40
CA GLY A 176 -13.52 0.88 0.10
C GLY A 176 -12.38 0.40 -0.80
N LEU A 177 -11.16 0.77 -0.43
CA LEU A 177 -9.93 0.29 -1.04
C LEU A 177 -9.22 -0.65 -0.08
N TYR A 178 -9.06 -1.91 -0.49
CA TYR A 178 -8.63 -3.00 0.40
C TYR A 178 -7.38 -3.68 -0.12
N ILE A 179 -6.46 -4.00 0.79
CA ILE A 179 -5.36 -4.92 0.48
C ILE A 179 -5.91 -6.34 0.32
N TYR A 180 -5.29 -7.11 -0.57
CA TYR A 180 -5.30 -8.56 -0.50
C TYR A 180 -3.85 -9.05 -0.42
N HIS A 181 -3.61 -10.13 0.32
CA HIS A 181 -2.26 -10.69 0.46
C HIS A 181 -2.29 -12.19 0.72
N CYS A 182 -1.15 -12.85 0.56
CA CYS A 182 -1.01 -14.26 0.94
C CYS A 182 -0.98 -14.40 2.48
N ALA A 183 -1.56 -15.48 2.98
CA ALA A 183 -1.72 -15.79 4.40
C ALA A 183 -1.26 -17.22 4.75
N VAL A 184 -0.44 -17.84 3.91
CA VAL A 184 0.24 -19.10 4.24
C VAL A 184 1.35 -18.83 5.27
N ALA A 185 1.51 -19.73 6.25
CA ALA A 185 2.59 -19.61 7.23
C ALA A 185 3.96 -19.98 6.61
N PRO A 186 5.03 -19.20 6.86
CA PRO A 186 5.09 -17.97 7.67
C PRO A 186 4.58 -16.74 6.92
N VAL A 187 3.49 -16.13 7.40
CA VAL A 187 2.75 -15.07 6.68
C VAL A 187 3.64 -13.90 6.27
N GLY A 188 4.47 -13.41 7.20
CA GLY A 188 5.38 -12.30 6.94
C GLY A 188 6.39 -12.56 5.82
N MET A 189 6.83 -13.81 5.62
CA MET A 189 7.72 -14.16 4.50
C MET A 189 6.98 -14.11 3.16
N HIS A 190 5.74 -14.61 3.12
CA HIS A 190 4.93 -14.54 1.89
C HIS A 190 4.65 -13.10 1.47
N ILE A 191 4.27 -12.25 2.43
CA ILE A 191 4.07 -10.81 2.19
C ILE A 191 5.40 -10.13 1.81
N GLY A 192 6.47 -10.37 2.58
CA GLY A 192 7.80 -9.81 2.36
C GLY A 192 8.48 -10.25 1.05
N ASN A 193 7.96 -11.28 0.39
CA ASN A 193 8.36 -11.69 -0.96
C ASN A 193 7.53 -11.05 -2.09
N GLY A 194 6.54 -10.22 -1.77
CA GLY A 194 5.76 -9.46 -2.76
C GLY A 194 4.31 -9.91 -2.96
N MET A 195 3.79 -10.84 -2.15
CA MET A 195 2.43 -11.37 -2.33
C MET A 195 1.35 -10.44 -1.75
N TYR A 196 1.10 -9.32 -2.42
CA TYR A 196 0.05 -8.36 -2.08
C TYR A 196 -0.48 -7.61 -3.30
N GLY A 197 -1.69 -7.06 -3.20
CA GLY A 197 -2.27 -6.13 -4.18
C GLY A 197 -3.53 -5.45 -3.65
N LEU A 198 -4.26 -4.72 -4.50
CA LEU A 198 -5.46 -3.99 -4.12
C LEU A 198 -6.75 -4.51 -4.78
N VAL A 199 -7.82 -4.53 -4.00
CA VAL A 199 -9.21 -4.60 -4.46
C VAL A 199 -9.89 -3.27 -4.18
N LEU A 200 -10.41 -2.63 -5.23
CA LEU A 200 -11.34 -1.52 -5.11
C LEU A 200 -12.77 -2.07 -5.15
N VAL A 201 -13.51 -1.84 -4.06
CA VAL A 201 -14.96 -2.03 -4.03
C VAL A 201 -15.58 -0.64 -4.18
N GLU A 202 -16.06 -0.31 -5.38
CA GLU A 202 -16.75 0.95 -5.64
C GLU A 202 -18.06 1.01 -4.83
N PRO A 203 -18.43 2.18 -4.30
CA PRO A 203 -19.76 2.36 -3.74
C PRO A 203 -20.81 2.18 -4.84
N LYS A 204 -22.07 1.92 -4.45
CA LYS A 204 -23.14 1.60 -5.40
C LYS A 204 -23.37 2.67 -6.47
N GLU A 205 -23.17 3.93 -6.10
CA GLU A 205 -23.26 5.13 -6.94
C GLU A 205 -22.01 5.39 -7.81
N GLY A 206 -20.94 4.61 -7.62
CA GLY A 206 -19.65 4.81 -8.26
C GLY A 206 -18.82 5.94 -7.63
N LEU A 207 -17.56 6.05 -8.03
CA LEU A 207 -16.70 7.16 -7.61
C LEU A 207 -16.87 8.40 -8.53
N PRO A 208 -16.60 9.62 -8.03
CA PRO A 208 -16.50 10.80 -8.89
C PRO A 208 -15.50 10.58 -10.02
N LYS A 209 -15.81 11.10 -11.22
CA LYS A 209 -14.92 11.00 -12.37
C LYS A 209 -13.65 11.84 -12.16
N VAL A 210 -12.54 11.31 -12.62
CA VAL A 210 -11.23 11.96 -12.70
C VAL A 210 -10.61 11.65 -14.06
N ASP A 211 -9.59 12.42 -14.46
CA ASP A 211 -8.94 12.26 -15.77
C ASP A 211 -7.89 11.15 -15.76
N LYS A 212 -7.20 10.96 -14.63
CA LYS A 212 -6.16 9.94 -14.43
C LYS A 212 -6.36 9.15 -13.16
N GLU A 213 -6.16 7.84 -13.25
CA GLU A 213 -6.17 6.91 -12.13
C GLU A 213 -4.85 6.11 -12.12
N PHE A 214 -4.20 6.01 -10.96
CA PHE A 214 -2.94 5.26 -10.81
C PHE A 214 -3.00 4.27 -9.64
N TYR A 215 -2.42 3.09 -9.86
CA TYR A 215 -2.29 2.01 -8.88
C TYR A 215 -0.87 1.95 -8.32
N ILE A 216 -0.72 2.20 -7.02
CA ILE A 216 0.59 2.28 -6.37
C ILE A 216 0.53 1.47 -5.07
N VAL A 217 1.50 0.57 -4.86
CA VAL A 217 1.62 -0.14 -3.57
C VAL A 217 3.04 -0.02 -3.06
N GLN A 218 3.19 0.46 -1.84
CA GLN A 218 4.46 0.44 -1.12
C GLN A 218 4.70 -0.93 -0.48
N GLY A 219 5.95 -1.39 -0.52
CA GLY A 219 6.39 -2.55 0.25
C GLY A 219 7.82 -2.41 0.76
N ASP A 220 8.11 -3.06 1.87
CA ASP A 220 9.43 -3.15 2.49
C ASP A 220 10.02 -4.57 2.33
N PHE A 221 11.25 -4.64 1.81
CA PHE A 221 11.92 -5.89 1.46
C PHE A 221 13.22 -6.08 2.26
N TYR A 222 13.48 -7.34 2.59
CA TYR A 222 14.51 -7.74 3.54
C TYR A 222 15.46 -8.72 2.87
N THR A 223 16.63 -8.23 2.47
CA THR A 223 17.63 -9.02 1.75
C THR A 223 18.76 -9.42 2.68
N LYS A 224 19.42 -10.55 2.41
CA LYS A 224 20.59 -10.95 3.20
C LYS A 224 21.75 -9.95 3.03
N GLY A 225 22.03 -9.56 1.79
CA GLY A 225 22.99 -8.50 1.46
C GLY A 225 22.50 -7.12 1.89
N LYS A 226 23.35 -6.11 1.72
CA LYS A 226 22.97 -4.70 1.91
C LYS A 226 22.31 -4.13 0.64
N TYR A 227 21.67 -2.97 0.76
CA TYR A 227 21.21 -2.19 -0.38
C TYR A 227 22.32 -2.06 -1.45
N GLY A 228 22.00 -2.39 -2.70
CA GLY A 228 22.90 -2.34 -3.86
C GLY A 228 23.90 -3.49 -3.98
N GLU A 229 23.89 -4.47 -3.07
CA GLU A 229 24.80 -5.62 -3.16
C GLU A 229 24.43 -6.53 -4.35
N PRO A 230 25.31 -6.70 -5.36
CA PRO A 230 24.93 -7.36 -6.61
C PRO A 230 24.61 -8.85 -6.48
N GLY A 231 23.85 -9.36 -7.45
CA GLY A 231 23.47 -10.76 -7.58
C GLY A 231 22.10 -11.07 -6.98
N LEU A 232 21.76 -12.37 -6.95
CA LEU A 232 20.50 -12.85 -6.40
C LEU A 232 20.54 -12.79 -4.87
N GLN A 233 19.74 -11.90 -4.30
CA GLN A 233 19.64 -11.71 -2.86
C GLN A 233 18.55 -12.61 -2.25
N PRO A 234 18.88 -13.45 -1.26
CA PRO A 234 17.89 -14.20 -0.50
C PRO A 234 17.12 -13.30 0.48
N PHE A 235 15.89 -13.70 0.84
CA PHE A 235 15.13 -13.12 1.95
C PHE A 235 15.87 -13.29 3.30
N ASP A 236 15.87 -12.26 4.14
CA ASP A 236 16.43 -12.27 5.50
C ASP A 236 15.33 -12.13 6.55
N MET A 237 14.98 -13.25 7.19
CA MET A 237 13.94 -13.29 8.23
C MET A 237 14.31 -12.50 9.48
N ASP A 238 15.59 -12.44 9.85
CA ASP A 238 16.01 -11.75 11.07
C ASP A 238 15.89 -10.23 10.90
N LYS A 239 16.21 -9.71 9.71
CA LYS A 239 15.94 -8.30 9.38
C LYS A 239 14.44 -8.01 9.34
N ALA A 240 13.65 -8.90 8.75
CA ALA A 240 12.19 -8.76 8.70
C ALA A 240 11.56 -8.68 10.09
N ILE A 241 11.97 -9.54 11.03
CA ILE A 241 11.48 -9.52 12.41
C ILE A 241 11.90 -8.23 13.16
N ARG A 242 13.05 -7.65 12.80
CA ARG A 242 13.53 -6.38 13.39
C ARG A 242 12.96 -5.13 12.70
N GLU A 243 12.17 -5.30 11.64
CA GLU A 243 11.63 -4.20 10.81
C GLU A 243 12.74 -3.32 10.19
N ASP A 244 13.91 -3.93 9.93
CA ASP A 244 15.09 -3.26 9.36
C ASP A 244 15.22 -3.55 7.86
N ALA A 245 14.35 -2.93 7.06
CA ALA A 245 14.24 -3.17 5.62
C ALA A 245 15.47 -2.65 4.86
N ASP A 246 15.96 -3.40 3.86
CA ASP A 246 17.03 -2.93 2.98
C ASP A 246 16.48 -2.06 1.84
N TYR A 247 15.31 -2.44 1.31
CA TYR A 247 14.61 -1.72 0.27
C TYR A 247 13.21 -1.34 0.76
N VAL A 248 12.78 -0.15 0.40
CA VAL A 248 11.37 0.27 0.51
C VAL A 248 11.04 0.83 -0.85
N VAL A 249 10.05 0.27 -1.53
CA VAL A 249 9.81 0.56 -2.96
C VAL A 249 8.33 0.71 -3.24
N PHE A 250 8.01 1.44 -4.31
CA PHE A 250 6.69 1.40 -4.92
C PHE A 250 6.71 0.37 -6.04
N ASN A 251 5.68 -0.45 -6.14
CA ASN A 251 5.48 -1.40 -7.23
C ASN A 251 6.67 -2.37 -7.45
N GLY A 252 7.12 -2.97 -6.35
CA GLY A 252 7.97 -4.16 -6.37
C GLY A 252 9.46 -3.93 -6.49
N HIS A 253 9.91 -2.87 -7.18
CA HIS A 253 11.35 -2.64 -7.40
C HIS A 253 11.74 -1.17 -7.46
N VAL A 254 13.03 -0.88 -7.27
CA VAL A 254 13.59 0.47 -7.37
C VAL A 254 13.33 1.02 -8.78
N GLY A 255 12.73 2.21 -8.86
CA GLY A 255 12.44 2.87 -10.12
C GLY A 255 11.26 2.29 -10.92
N ALA A 256 10.38 1.48 -10.31
CA ALA A 256 9.22 0.90 -11.00
C ALA A 256 8.28 1.92 -11.63
N ILE A 257 8.19 3.11 -11.04
CA ILE A 257 7.37 4.22 -11.52
C ILE A 257 8.19 5.52 -11.60
N ALA A 258 9.47 5.42 -11.95
CA ALA A 258 10.37 6.57 -12.11
C ALA A 258 11.20 6.44 -13.39
N GLY A 259 11.84 7.54 -13.81
CA GLY A 259 12.59 7.61 -15.06
C GLY A 259 11.68 7.33 -16.26
N ASP A 260 12.09 6.39 -17.11
CA ASP A 260 11.31 5.99 -18.29
C ASP A 260 9.95 5.38 -17.94
N ASN A 261 9.79 4.87 -16.72
CA ASN A 261 8.54 4.29 -16.21
C ASN A 261 7.66 5.29 -15.45
N ALA A 262 8.00 6.59 -15.48
CA ALA A 262 7.25 7.60 -14.75
C ALA A 262 5.77 7.63 -15.16
N LEU A 263 4.92 7.91 -14.18
CA LEU A 263 3.50 8.18 -14.39
C LEU A 263 3.34 9.46 -15.22
N LYS A 264 2.25 9.56 -15.99
CA LYS A 264 2.05 10.68 -16.93
C LYS A 264 0.68 11.33 -16.79
N ALA A 265 0.66 12.64 -16.70
CA ALA A 265 -0.55 13.47 -16.74
C ALA A 265 -0.30 14.75 -17.54
N LYS A 266 -1.34 15.56 -17.71
CA LYS A 266 -1.29 16.86 -18.37
C LYS A 266 -1.80 17.94 -17.45
N VAL A 267 -1.26 19.16 -17.60
CA VAL A 267 -1.73 20.33 -16.85
C VAL A 267 -3.25 20.47 -16.99
N GLY A 268 -3.92 20.68 -15.86
CA GLY A 268 -5.38 20.78 -15.73
C GLY A 268 -6.10 19.45 -15.48
N GLU A 269 -5.43 18.30 -15.63
CA GLU A 269 -6.03 16.99 -15.33
C GLU A 269 -6.18 16.78 -13.80
N THR A 270 -7.28 16.13 -13.42
CA THR A 270 -7.51 15.61 -12.08
C THR A 270 -6.93 14.19 -11.96
N VAL A 271 -6.14 13.97 -10.92
CA VAL A 271 -5.44 12.69 -10.67
C VAL A 271 -6.01 12.06 -9.41
N ARG A 272 -6.34 10.76 -9.48
CA ARG A 272 -6.60 9.90 -8.32
C ARG A 272 -5.55 8.81 -8.21
N MET A 273 -4.93 8.67 -7.05
CA MET A 273 -4.02 7.57 -6.73
C MET A 273 -4.68 6.60 -5.75
N TYR A 274 -4.69 5.32 -6.09
CA TYR A 274 -5.06 4.22 -5.21
C TYR A 274 -3.77 3.68 -4.59
N VAL A 275 -3.49 4.09 -3.35
CA VAL A 275 -2.22 3.84 -2.68
C VAL A 275 -2.38 2.77 -1.61
N GLY A 276 -1.87 1.59 -1.86
CA GLY A 276 -1.76 0.51 -0.88
C GLY A 276 -0.43 0.54 -0.15
N ASN A 277 -0.40 -0.07 1.02
CA ASN A 277 0.83 -0.40 1.72
C ASN A 277 0.80 -1.87 2.11
N GLY A 278 1.47 -2.70 1.31
CA GLY A 278 1.57 -4.14 1.56
C GLY A 278 2.44 -4.48 2.78
N GLY A 279 3.27 -3.54 3.23
CA GLY A 279 4.24 -3.77 4.30
C GLY A 279 5.36 -4.73 3.85
N PRO A 280 5.74 -5.71 4.69
CA PRO A 280 4.95 -6.27 5.79
C PRO A 280 4.91 -5.43 7.07
N ASN A 281 5.84 -4.51 7.29
CA ASN A 281 5.98 -3.87 8.61
C ASN A 281 5.77 -2.36 8.60
N LEU A 282 6.28 -1.64 7.59
CA LEU A 282 6.41 -0.19 7.70
C LEU A 282 5.08 0.52 7.44
N VAL A 283 4.82 1.61 8.17
CA VAL A 283 3.77 2.60 7.85
C VAL A 283 4.37 3.66 6.94
N SER A 284 3.70 3.98 5.83
CA SER A 284 4.13 5.03 4.90
C SER A 284 3.68 6.40 5.38
N SER A 285 4.57 7.40 5.33
CA SER A 285 4.19 8.82 5.38
C SER A 285 4.09 9.35 3.95
N PHE A 286 3.06 8.95 3.23
CA PHE A 286 2.96 9.17 1.79
C PHE A 286 2.81 10.65 1.44
N HIS A 287 3.61 11.11 0.48
CA HIS A 287 3.65 12.49 0.01
C HIS A 287 3.98 12.56 -1.48
N VAL A 288 3.48 13.59 -2.16
CA VAL A 288 3.88 13.96 -3.53
C VAL A 288 4.53 15.34 -3.48
N ILE A 289 5.84 15.37 -3.70
CA ILE A 289 6.64 16.60 -3.66
C ILE A 289 6.18 17.55 -4.76
N GLY A 290 5.78 18.75 -4.35
CA GLY A 290 5.29 19.81 -5.23
C GLY A 290 3.76 19.90 -5.32
N GLU A 291 3.03 18.98 -4.70
CA GLU A 291 1.56 18.95 -4.70
C GLU A 291 0.97 18.95 -3.28
N ILE A 292 -0.32 19.30 -3.20
CA ILE A 292 -1.14 19.19 -1.99
C ILE A 292 -2.32 18.28 -2.33
N PHE A 293 -2.68 17.38 -1.43
CA PHE A 293 -3.84 16.52 -1.63
C PHE A 293 -5.12 17.31 -1.38
N ASP A 294 -5.84 17.59 -2.46
CA ASP A 294 -7.18 18.21 -2.42
C ASP A 294 -8.12 17.34 -1.59
N LYS A 295 -8.05 16.02 -1.77
CA LYS A 295 -8.80 15.05 -0.97
C LYS A 295 -7.96 13.83 -0.59
N VAL A 296 -8.18 13.35 0.62
CA VAL A 296 -7.69 12.07 1.11
C VAL A 296 -8.86 11.29 1.69
N TYR A 297 -9.14 10.13 1.10
CA TYR A 297 -9.98 9.11 1.71
C TYR A 297 -9.18 8.43 2.80
N VAL A 298 -9.40 8.88 4.03
CA VAL A 298 -8.60 8.54 5.21
C VAL A 298 -8.61 7.03 5.41
N GLU A 299 -7.41 6.43 5.40
CA GLU A 299 -7.20 4.99 5.54
C GLU A 299 -8.04 4.14 4.55
N GLY A 300 -8.34 4.69 3.37
CA GLY A 300 -9.09 3.99 2.30
C GLY A 300 -10.59 3.87 2.56
N GLY A 301 -11.08 4.49 3.65
CA GLY A 301 -12.48 4.47 4.06
C GLY A 301 -13.32 5.59 3.48
N LYS A 302 -14.51 5.80 4.08
CA LYS A 302 -15.49 6.79 3.61
C LYS A 302 -15.17 8.24 4.01
N LEU A 303 -14.40 8.44 5.09
CA LEU A 303 -14.08 9.78 5.58
C LEU A 303 -13.13 10.48 4.59
N ILE A 304 -13.52 11.67 4.14
CA ILE A 304 -12.69 12.51 3.28
C ILE A 304 -12.12 13.65 4.13
N ASN A 305 -10.80 13.79 4.13
CA ASN A 305 -10.09 14.97 4.60
C ASN A 305 -9.60 15.78 3.40
N GLU A 306 -9.30 17.06 3.59
CA GLU A 306 -8.95 17.99 2.51
C GLU A 306 -7.70 18.81 2.87
N ASN A 307 -6.98 19.30 1.86
CA ASN A 307 -5.78 20.13 2.00
C ASN A 307 -4.67 19.47 2.83
N VAL A 308 -4.38 18.20 2.54
CA VAL A 308 -3.42 17.39 3.28
C VAL A 308 -2.09 17.33 2.54
N GLN A 309 -0.99 17.67 3.21
CA GLN A 309 0.35 17.58 2.60
C GLN A 309 0.88 16.14 2.55
N SER A 310 0.60 15.33 3.58
CA SER A 310 1.09 13.96 3.70
C SER A 310 0.10 13.16 4.53
N THR A 311 -0.14 11.91 4.14
CA THR A 311 -1.06 11.02 4.84
C THR A 311 -0.34 9.75 5.30
N LEU A 312 -0.72 9.25 6.48
CA LEU A 312 -0.27 7.94 6.92
C LEU A 312 -1.03 6.86 6.17
N ILE A 313 -0.33 5.81 5.74
CA ILE A 313 -0.92 4.61 5.16
C ILE A 313 -0.47 3.42 6.02
N PRO A 314 -1.37 2.83 6.83
CA PRO A 314 -1.05 1.71 7.71
C PRO A 314 -0.43 0.52 6.95
N ALA A 315 0.42 -0.27 7.61
CA ALA A 315 0.84 -1.55 7.06
C ALA A 315 -0.38 -2.48 6.90
N GLY A 316 -0.54 -3.10 5.72
CA GLY A 316 -1.77 -3.81 5.37
C GLY A 316 -2.98 -2.90 5.13
N GLY A 317 -2.77 -1.58 5.00
CA GLY A 317 -3.81 -0.59 4.75
C GLY A 317 -3.68 0.06 3.38
N ALA A 318 -4.55 1.04 3.13
CA ALA A 318 -4.55 1.81 1.89
C ALA A 318 -5.06 3.25 2.13
N ALA A 319 -4.96 4.10 1.11
CA ALA A 319 -5.58 5.42 1.03
C ALA A 319 -5.91 5.73 -0.44
N MET A 320 -6.97 6.52 -0.68
CA MET A 320 -7.21 7.14 -1.99
C MET A 320 -6.93 8.63 -1.89
N ILE A 321 -6.18 9.16 -2.84
CA ILE A 321 -5.69 10.54 -2.82
C ILE A 321 -6.07 11.20 -4.14
N GLU A 322 -6.60 12.41 -4.07
CA GLU A 322 -6.95 13.22 -5.25
C GLU A 322 -6.27 14.58 -5.18
N PHE A 323 -5.79 15.04 -6.33
CA PHE A 323 -5.30 16.39 -6.56
C PHE A 323 -5.37 16.73 -8.05
N LYS A 324 -5.37 18.02 -8.36
CA LYS A 324 -5.29 18.51 -9.74
C LYS A 324 -3.87 19.02 -10.02
N VAL A 325 -3.31 18.67 -11.18
CA VAL A 325 -1.97 19.12 -11.56
C VAL A 325 -2.03 20.45 -12.31
N ASP A 326 -1.57 21.52 -11.67
CA ASP A 326 -1.75 22.89 -12.18
C ASP A 326 -0.58 23.45 -12.99
N ILE A 327 0.62 22.85 -12.90
CA ILE A 327 1.82 23.27 -13.62
C ILE A 327 2.60 22.09 -14.19
N PRO A 328 3.35 22.28 -15.28
CA PRO A 328 4.17 21.23 -15.85
C PRO A 328 5.40 20.98 -14.96
N GLY A 329 5.87 19.74 -14.93
CA GLY A 329 7.03 19.37 -14.10
C GLY A 329 7.10 17.88 -13.78
N SER A 330 8.08 17.53 -12.95
CA SER A 330 8.21 16.19 -12.38
C SER A 330 7.91 16.25 -10.88
N PHE A 331 6.80 15.65 -10.49
CA PHE A 331 6.33 15.58 -9.12
C PHE A 331 6.74 14.25 -8.52
N THR A 332 7.50 14.28 -7.42
CA THR A 332 8.14 13.07 -6.88
C THR A 332 7.29 12.46 -5.78
N ILE A 333 6.91 11.20 -5.95
CA ILE A 333 6.13 10.42 -4.99
C ILE A 333 7.10 9.78 -3.99
N VAL A 334 6.86 9.95 -2.69
CA VAL A 334 7.79 9.50 -1.65
C VAL A 334 7.07 8.92 -0.42
N ASP A 335 7.78 8.04 0.29
CA ASP A 335 7.60 7.90 1.74
C ASP A 335 8.42 8.99 2.45
N HIS A 336 7.74 9.90 3.14
CA HIS A 336 8.36 11.05 3.80
C HIS A 336 9.08 10.71 5.12
N SER A 337 9.11 9.44 5.53
CA SER A 337 10.22 8.94 6.36
C SER A 337 11.50 8.89 5.50
N ILE A 338 12.06 10.07 5.25
CA ILE A 338 12.65 10.45 3.96
C ILE A 338 13.88 9.67 3.51
N PHE A 339 14.61 9.05 4.44
CA PHE A 339 15.70 8.13 4.10
C PHE A 339 15.19 6.90 3.32
N ARG A 340 13.92 6.51 3.49
CA ARG A 340 13.30 5.44 2.69
C ARG A 340 13.23 5.83 1.22
N ALA A 341 12.88 7.07 0.91
CA ALA A 341 12.79 7.57 -0.46
C ALA A 341 14.16 7.61 -1.13
N PHE A 342 15.10 8.37 -0.57
CA PHE A 342 16.36 8.68 -1.24
C PHE A 342 17.52 7.72 -0.95
N ASN A 343 17.34 6.77 -0.03
CA ASN A 343 18.38 5.76 0.27
C ASN A 343 17.90 4.31 0.17
N LYS A 344 16.58 4.05 0.16
CA LYS A 344 16.03 2.68 0.07
C LYS A 344 15.12 2.45 -1.14
N GLY A 345 14.82 3.48 -1.94
CA GLY A 345 14.13 3.36 -3.23
C GLY A 345 12.64 3.72 -3.24
N ALA A 346 12.09 4.31 -2.16
CA ALA A 346 10.67 4.63 -2.05
C ALA A 346 10.36 5.93 -2.80
N LEU A 347 10.61 5.90 -4.12
CA LEU A 347 10.59 7.06 -5.00
C LEU A 347 9.90 6.70 -6.31
N GLY A 348 8.83 7.42 -6.62
CA GLY A 348 8.16 7.43 -7.92
C GLY A 348 8.15 8.83 -8.53
N GLN A 349 7.76 8.94 -9.79
CA GLN A 349 7.63 10.21 -10.51
C GLN A 349 6.30 10.28 -11.25
N LEU A 350 5.64 11.43 -11.14
CA LEU A 350 4.55 11.86 -12.00
C LEU A 350 5.06 13.01 -12.87
N VAL A 351 5.19 12.75 -14.17
CA VAL A 351 5.57 13.76 -15.17
C VAL A 351 4.31 14.39 -15.73
N VAL A 352 4.21 15.71 -15.58
CA VAL A 352 3.09 16.51 -16.07
C VAL A 352 3.56 17.38 -17.22
N GLU A 353 2.91 17.24 -18.36
CA GLU A 353 3.17 18.01 -19.57
C GLU A 353 2.11 19.11 -19.76
N GLY A 354 2.50 20.30 -20.20
CA GLY A 354 1.56 21.38 -20.48
C GLY A 354 2.22 22.76 -20.52
N GLU A 355 1.38 23.79 -20.58
CA GLU A 355 1.81 25.19 -20.55
C GLU A 355 2.22 25.60 -19.13
N ASP A 356 3.23 26.47 -19.04
CA ASP A 356 3.74 26.99 -17.76
C ASP A 356 2.79 28.06 -17.19
N HIS A 357 2.63 28.10 -15.86
CA HIS A 357 1.77 29.05 -15.14
C HIS A 357 2.57 29.82 -14.07
N PRO A 358 3.29 30.90 -14.43
CA PRO A 358 4.15 31.64 -13.50
C PRO A 358 3.38 32.32 -12.36
N GLU A 359 2.07 32.51 -12.50
CA GLU A 359 1.16 32.95 -11.43
C GLU A 359 0.99 31.93 -10.31
N VAL A 360 1.21 30.63 -10.61
CA VAL A 360 1.22 29.53 -9.62
C VAL A 360 2.61 29.38 -9.03
N MET A 361 3.63 29.19 -9.86
CA MET A 361 5.02 29.11 -9.43
C MET A 361 5.96 29.63 -10.52
N THR A 362 6.80 30.60 -10.20
CA THR A 362 7.85 31.05 -11.11
C THR A 362 9.06 30.12 -11.06
N LYS A 363 9.85 30.12 -12.14
CA LYS A 363 11.25 29.65 -12.08
C LYS A 363 12.07 30.60 -11.17
N LYS A 364 13.36 30.27 -10.96
CA LYS A 364 14.28 31.15 -10.24
C LYS A 364 14.33 32.52 -10.93
N LEU A 365 13.96 33.59 -10.20
CA LEU A 365 13.91 34.96 -10.75
C LEU A 365 15.28 35.63 -10.81
N SER A 366 16.13 35.42 -9.80
CA SER A 366 17.47 36.00 -9.72
C SER A 366 18.38 35.16 -8.82
N ASP A 367 19.68 35.29 -9.00
CA ASP A 367 20.72 34.69 -8.15
C ASP A 367 21.81 35.75 -7.94
N GLU A 368 21.87 36.33 -6.75
CA GLU A 368 22.72 37.49 -6.45
C GLU A 368 23.62 37.22 -5.25
N ALA A 369 24.79 37.87 -5.24
CA ALA A 369 25.74 37.75 -4.15
C ALA A 369 25.17 38.28 -2.81
N TYR A 370 24.89 37.38 -1.87
CA TYR A 370 24.47 37.72 -0.51
C TYR A 370 25.68 38.02 0.39
N LYS A 371 25.85 39.29 0.78
CA LYS A 371 26.98 39.75 1.60
C LYS A 371 26.85 39.46 3.11
N GLY A 372 25.75 38.82 3.54
CA GLY A 372 25.42 38.62 4.94
C GLY A 372 24.88 39.89 5.60
N THR A 373 23.84 39.76 6.43
CA THR A 373 23.40 40.85 7.31
C THR A 373 24.36 40.96 8.49
N GLY A 374 25.11 42.06 8.57
CA GLY A 374 25.98 42.34 9.73
C GLY A 374 27.43 41.84 9.62
N ALA A 375 27.90 41.42 8.44
CA ALA A 375 29.33 41.45 8.17
C ALA A 375 29.75 42.94 8.20
N ALA A 376 30.25 43.39 9.37
CA ALA A 376 30.95 44.67 9.45
C ALA A 376 31.91 44.72 8.26
N ALA A 377 31.87 45.82 7.52
CA ALA A 377 32.85 46.08 6.47
C ALA A 377 34.24 46.00 7.12
N GLY A 378 34.82 44.79 7.08
CA GLY A 378 36.13 44.50 7.60
C GLY A 378 37.07 45.38 6.81
N ALA A 379 37.68 46.32 7.53
CA ALA A 379 38.51 47.37 7.01
C ALA A 379 39.38 46.86 5.85
N ALA A 380 39.28 47.54 4.71
CA ALA A 380 40.32 47.52 3.71
C ALA A 380 41.61 48.04 4.37
N SER A 381 42.39 47.17 5.00
CA SER A 381 43.78 47.43 5.33
C SER A 381 44.62 46.67 4.31
N GLY A 382 45.27 47.45 3.44
CA GLY A 382 46.11 46.92 2.39
C GLY A 382 47.23 46.03 2.92
N ALA A 383 47.50 44.95 2.19
CA ALA A 383 48.79 44.30 2.18
C ALA A 383 49.11 43.97 0.71
N SER A 384 50.08 44.70 0.21
CA SER A 384 50.75 44.53 -1.08
C SER A 384 51.34 43.11 -1.23
N GLY A 385 51.15 42.52 -2.41
CA GLY A 385 52.13 41.69 -3.10
C GLY A 385 52.44 40.31 -2.52
N ALA A 386 51.81 39.28 -3.07
CA ALA A 386 52.44 37.96 -3.21
C ALA A 386 51.83 37.22 -4.41
N SER A 387 52.70 36.86 -5.36
CA SER A 387 52.40 36.11 -6.57
C SER A 387 51.85 34.71 -6.25
N ALA A 388 50.75 34.32 -6.90
CA ALA A 388 50.22 32.96 -6.86
C ALA A 388 51.14 32.00 -7.64
N PRO A 389 51.51 30.83 -7.10
CA PRO A 389 52.08 29.76 -7.91
C PRO A 389 50.96 29.02 -8.66
N ALA A 390 51.22 28.71 -9.94
CA ALA A 390 50.33 27.95 -10.80
C ALA A 390 50.07 26.54 -10.24
N ALA A 391 48.79 26.12 -10.24
CA ALA A 391 48.40 24.76 -9.90
C ALA A 391 48.75 23.79 -11.04
N PRO A 392 49.28 22.59 -10.76
CA PRO A 392 49.52 21.58 -11.78
C PRO A 392 48.20 20.91 -12.20
N ALA A 393 48.08 20.63 -13.49
CA ALA A 393 47.01 19.81 -14.05
C ALA A 393 47.12 18.36 -13.53
N SER A 394 46.04 17.83 -12.95
CA SER A 394 45.92 16.40 -12.64
C SER A 394 44.75 15.78 -13.39
N SER A 395 45.14 14.90 -14.32
CA SER A 395 44.46 13.77 -14.96
C SER A 395 43.03 13.42 -14.55
N ALA A 396 42.20 13.28 -15.58
CA ALA A 396 40.89 12.65 -15.57
C ALA A 396 40.94 11.19 -15.08
N SER A 397 40.08 10.87 -14.11
CA SER A 397 39.54 9.52 -13.90
C SER A 397 38.04 9.66 -13.80
N GLY A 398 37.33 9.07 -14.77
CA GLY A 398 35.89 9.20 -14.94
C GLY A 398 35.11 8.58 -13.77
N SER A 399 34.22 9.39 -13.19
CA SER A 399 33.03 8.91 -12.50
C SER A 399 31.85 9.66 -13.13
N SER A 400 31.09 8.97 -13.96
CA SER A 400 29.83 9.47 -14.54
C SER A 400 28.83 9.73 -13.42
N ASN A 401 28.49 11.00 -13.23
CA ASN A 401 27.33 11.44 -12.46
C ASN A 401 26.06 11.08 -13.25
N PRO A 402 25.10 10.29 -12.72
CA PRO A 402 23.90 9.91 -13.46
C PRO A 402 22.78 10.97 -13.42
N TYR A 403 22.99 12.12 -12.76
CA TYR A 403 22.00 13.20 -12.68
C TYR A 403 22.47 14.44 -13.43
N GLY A 404 22.16 14.49 -14.72
CA GLY A 404 22.38 15.64 -15.59
C GLY A 404 21.57 15.49 -16.86
N GLY A 405 20.30 15.91 -16.82
CA GLY A 405 19.52 16.15 -18.03
C GLY A 405 20.06 17.41 -18.70
N GLU A 406 20.52 17.26 -19.93
CA GLU A 406 20.92 18.38 -20.79
C GLU A 406 19.70 19.22 -21.15
N GLU A 407 19.77 20.52 -20.82
CA GLU A 407 18.97 21.54 -21.47
C GLU A 407 19.48 21.72 -22.91
N GLY A 408 18.60 21.49 -23.89
CA GLY A 408 18.86 21.72 -25.30
C GLY A 408 17.89 22.76 -25.87
N HIS A 409 18.49 23.88 -26.30
CA HIS A 409 18.03 25.04 -27.07
C HIS A 409 16.65 25.06 -27.75
#